data_AF-A0A7R9DJ70-F1
#
_entry.id   AF-A0A7R9DJ70-F1
#
_cell.length_a   1.000
_cell.length_b   1.000
_cell.length_c   1.000
_cell.angle_alpha   90.00
_cell.angle_beta   90.00
_cell.angle_gamma   90.00
#
_symmetry.space_group_name_H-M   'P 1'
#
loop_
_entity.id
_entity.type
_entity.pdbx_description
1 polymer ?
#
loop_
_entity_poly.entity_id
_entity_poly.type
_entity_poly.pdbx_seq_one_letter_code
_entity_poly.pdbx_strand_id
1 'polypeptide(L)'
;MLATLLGVNRVVKCAGEHLILANKKKAIPQLEMQQRIKRFYNCVASLMAYQLQCLCISSIQDYTHFICNVGYTNPGFIVNIVQRNKIIMFEPTFNSFRDVLLGVYDTMITAVNGLPRLETKLYMEFDTGDVLKVKYHVNIIQRG
;
A
#
# COMPACT_ATOMS: atom_id res chain seq x y z
N MET A 1 7.32 -0.26 -7.94
CA MET A 1 7.71 0.05 -6.54
C MET A 1 7.80 1.54 -6.25
N LEU A 2 8.61 2.33 -6.98
CA LEU A 2 8.65 3.81 -6.83
C LEU A 2 7.26 4.47 -7.04
N ALA A 3 6.51 4.05 -8.07
CA ALA A 3 5.16 4.56 -8.32
C ALA A 3 4.17 4.26 -7.17
N THR A 4 4.30 3.10 -6.54
CA THR A 4 3.46 2.67 -5.41
C THR A 4 3.78 3.49 -4.16
N LEU A 5 5.06 3.70 -3.84
CA LEU A 5 5.50 4.53 -2.72
C LEU A 5 5.17 6.01 -2.93
N LEU A 6 5.31 6.53 -4.15
CA LEU A 6 4.91 7.89 -4.51
C LEU A 6 3.39 8.06 -4.44
N GLY A 7 2.63 7.08 -4.95
CA GLY A 7 1.17 7.08 -4.91
C GLY A 7 0.63 7.05 -3.48
N VAL A 8 1.19 6.19 -2.63
CA VAL A 8 0.87 6.12 -1.20
C VAL A 8 1.14 7.44 -0.49
N ASN A 9 2.35 8.01 -0.66
CA ASN A 9 2.69 9.30 -0.06
C ASN A 9 1.80 10.45 -0.57
N ARG A 10 1.43 10.42 -1.85
CA ARG A 10 0.56 11.43 -2.45
C ARG A 10 -0.86 11.37 -1.86
N VAL A 11 -1.43 10.18 -1.68
CA VAL A 11 -2.77 10.03 -1.06
C VAL A 11 -2.76 10.54 0.36
N VAL A 12 -1.78 10.14 1.17
CA VAL A 12 -1.67 10.57 2.58
C VAL A 12 -1.47 12.08 2.68
N LYS A 13 -0.61 12.65 1.84
CA LYS A 13 -0.35 14.10 1.81
C LYS A 13 -1.58 14.89 1.36
N CYS A 14 -2.23 14.47 0.28
CA CYS A 14 -3.43 15.12 -0.26
C CYS A 14 -4.59 15.11 0.74
N ALA A 15 -4.85 13.96 1.38
CA ALA A 15 -5.86 13.85 2.42
C ALA A 15 -5.55 14.78 3.61
N GLY A 16 -4.28 14.89 3.99
CA GLY A 16 -3.84 15.77 5.07
C GLY A 16 -4.09 17.24 4.77
N GLU A 17 -3.70 17.69 3.57
CA GLU A 17 -3.89 19.07 3.10
C GLU A 17 -5.38 19.46 3.04
N HIS A 18 -6.23 18.56 2.51
CA HIS A 18 -7.67 18.80 2.45
C HIS A 18 -8.33 18.86 3.83
N LEU A 19 -7.90 18.04 4.79
CA LEU A 19 -8.39 18.11 6.17
C LEU A 19 -7.93 19.41 6.86
N ILE A 20 -6.69 19.83 6.66
CA ILE A 20 -6.21 21.12 7.19
C ILE A 20 -7.02 22.29 6.62
N LEU A 21 -7.32 22.27 5.32
CA LEU A 21 -8.16 23.29 4.69
C LEU A 21 -9.61 23.26 5.19
N ALA A 22 -10.19 22.08 5.36
CA ALA A 22 -11.53 21.91 5.91
C ALA A 22 -11.63 22.41 7.36
N ASN A 23 -10.57 22.22 8.15
CA ASN A 23 -10.49 22.75 9.51
C ASN A 23 -10.51 24.29 9.50
N LYS A 24 -9.69 24.92 8.66
CA LYS A 24 -9.66 26.38 8.48
C LYS A 24 -11.02 26.95 8.07
N LYS A 25 -11.83 26.18 7.34
CA LYS A 25 -13.19 26.55 6.91
C LYS A 25 -14.29 26.22 7.94
N LYS A 26 -13.95 25.73 9.14
CA LYS A 26 -14.90 25.23 10.16
C LYS A 26 -15.85 24.14 9.63
N ALA A 27 -15.45 23.42 8.58
CA ALA A 27 -16.24 22.35 7.96
C ALA A 27 -16.05 20.99 8.64
N ILE A 28 -15.13 20.91 9.61
CA ILE A 28 -14.94 19.73 10.47
C ILE A 28 -15.86 19.88 11.70
N PRO A 29 -16.61 18.84 12.09
CA PRO A 29 -17.40 18.89 13.32
C PRO A 29 -16.53 19.27 14.53
N GLN A 30 -17.05 20.16 15.39
CA GLN A 30 -16.33 20.72 16.53
C GLN A 30 -16.08 19.68 17.64
N LEU A 31 -14.99 19.86 18.41
CA LEU A 31 -14.49 18.94 19.45
C LEU A 31 -15.52 18.62 20.55
N GLU A 32 -16.50 19.50 20.72
CA GLU A 32 -17.61 19.38 21.67
C GLU A 32 -18.51 18.16 21.37
N MET A 33 -18.56 17.70 20.11
CA MET A 33 -19.34 16.53 19.70
C MET A 33 -18.43 15.33 19.37
N GLN A 34 -17.80 14.78 20.41
CA GLN A 34 -16.88 13.64 20.35
C GLN A 34 -17.39 12.47 19.47
N GLN A 35 -18.68 12.13 19.57
CA GLN A 35 -19.28 11.08 18.74
C GLN A 35 -19.32 11.42 17.24
N ARG A 36 -19.60 12.68 16.89
CA ARG A 36 -19.72 13.15 15.50
C ARG A 36 -18.35 13.21 14.83
N ILE A 37 -17.33 13.64 15.55
CA ILE A 37 -15.92 13.59 15.13
C ILE A 37 -15.47 12.16 14.90
N LYS A 38 -15.72 11.25 15.85
CA LYS A 38 -15.37 9.84 15.71
C LYS A 38 -15.98 9.22 14.44
N ARG A 39 -17.25 9.53 14.14
CA ARG A 39 -17.92 9.08 12.91
C ARG A 39 -17.30 9.68 11.65
N PHE A 40 -16.96 10.97 11.67
CA PHE A 40 -16.30 11.65 10.56
C PHE A 40 -14.93 11.02 10.25
N TYR A 41 -14.06 10.88 11.26
CA TYR A 41 -12.73 10.29 11.04
C TYR A 41 -12.77 8.81 10.72
N ASN A 42 -13.76 8.06 11.23
CA ASN A 42 -14.00 6.69 10.75
C ASN A 42 -14.38 6.66 9.27
N CYS A 43 -15.22 7.59 8.79
CA CYS A 43 -15.53 7.70 7.37
C CYS A 43 -14.29 8.03 6.53
N VAL A 44 -13.48 9.00 6.97
CA VAL A 44 -12.23 9.39 6.31
C VAL A 44 -11.22 8.23 6.29
N ALA A 45 -11.08 7.50 7.40
CA ALA A 45 -10.22 6.32 7.49
C ALA A 45 -10.68 5.22 6.52
N SER A 46 -11.98 4.93 6.44
CA SER A 46 -12.53 3.97 5.49
C SER A 46 -12.29 4.39 4.04
N LEU A 47 -12.46 5.68 3.73
CA LEU A 47 -12.21 6.20 2.38
C LEU A 47 -10.73 6.09 2.00
N MET A 48 -9.82 6.45 2.90
CA MET A 48 -8.39 6.30 2.66
C MET A 48 -7.97 4.83 2.53
N ALA A 49 -8.51 3.95 3.36
CA ALA A 49 -8.27 2.52 3.25
C ALA A 49 -8.70 2.00 1.88
N TYR A 50 -9.86 2.43 1.37
CA TYR A 50 -10.32 2.09 0.03
C TYR A 50 -9.38 2.61 -1.07
N GLN A 51 -8.97 3.88 -1.03
CA GLN A 51 -8.06 4.46 -2.02
C GLN A 51 -6.70 3.73 -2.04
N LEU A 52 -6.17 3.40 -0.87
CA LEU A 52 -4.92 2.66 -0.74
C LEU A 52 -5.03 1.23 -1.28
N GLN A 53 -6.17 0.56 -1.05
CA GLN A 53 -6.44 -0.76 -1.63
C GLN A 53 -6.48 -0.70 -3.17
N CYS A 54 -7.17 0.29 -3.75
CA CYS A 54 -7.20 0.48 -5.20
C CYS A 54 -5.79 0.70 -5.78
N LEU A 55 -4.97 1.54 -5.12
CA LEU A 55 -3.58 1.76 -5.53
C LEU A 55 -2.72 0.49 -5.43
N CYS A 56 -2.92 -0.31 -4.39
CA CYS A 56 -2.24 -1.59 -4.22
C CYS A 56 -2.57 -2.53 -5.38
N ILE A 57 -3.87 -2.71 -5.67
CA ILE A 57 -4.34 -3.58 -6.76
C ILE A 57 -3.80 -3.11 -8.10
N SER A 58 -3.88 -1.81 -8.41
CA SER A 58 -3.32 -1.25 -9.65
C SER A 58 -1.83 -1.53 -9.75
N SER A 59 -1.06 -1.35 -8.67
CA SER A 59 0.39 -1.59 -8.66
C SER A 59 0.73 -3.07 -8.87
N ILE A 60 -0.04 -3.98 -8.26
CA ILE A 60 0.10 -5.43 -8.45
C ILE A 60 -0.16 -5.79 -9.92
N GLN A 61 -1.22 -5.24 -10.52
CA GLN A 61 -1.58 -5.47 -11.92
C GLN A 61 -0.51 -4.92 -12.87
N ASP A 62 -0.04 -3.69 -12.64
CA ASP A 62 1.01 -3.06 -13.45
C ASP A 62 2.31 -3.87 -13.39
N TYR A 63 2.69 -4.33 -12.20
CA TYR A 63 3.88 -5.16 -12.02
C TYR A 63 3.73 -6.54 -12.67
N THR A 64 2.57 -7.18 -12.53
CA THR A 64 2.26 -8.46 -13.21
C THR A 64 2.36 -8.28 -14.72
N HIS A 65 1.75 -7.23 -15.26
CA HIS A 65 1.80 -6.93 -16.69
C HIS A 65 3.23 -6.68 -17.15
N PHE A 66 4.03 -5.93 -16.38
CA PHE A 66 5.43 -5.69 -16.67
C PHE A 66 6.27 -6.98 -16.69
N ILE A 67 6.09 -7.89 -15.72
CA ILE A 67 6.84 -9.15 -15.70
C ILE A 67 6.46 -10.05 -16.88
N CYS A 68 5.17 -10.09 -17.24
CA CYS A 68 4.67 -10.93 -18.34
C CYS A 68 4.97 -10.35 -19.73
N ASN A 69 5.27 -9.05 -19.84
CA ASN A 69 5.56 -8.38 -21.11
C ASN A 69 7.05 -8.50 -21.52
N VAL A 70 7.53 -9.74 -21.62
CA VAL A 70 8.91 -10.06 -21.97
C VAL A 70 9.20 -9.71 -23.44
N GLY A 71 10.25 -8.91 -23.68
CA GLY A 71 10.71 -8.58 -25.04
C GLY A 71 10.22 -7.23 -25.60
N TYR A 72 9.37 -6.50 -24.88
CA TYR A 72 9.04 -5.09 -25.20
C TYR A 72 9.58 -4.14 -24.13
N THR A 73 8.83 -3.98 -23.03
CA THR A 73 9.20 -3.06 -21.93
C THR A 73 10.07 -3.75 -20.88
N ASN A 74 9.95 -5.07 -20.77
CA ASN A 74 10.78 -5.88 -19.88
C ASN A 74 11.97 -6.47 -20.65
N PRO A 75 13.22 -6.12 -20.29
CA PRO A 75 14.43 -6.63 -20.96
C PRO A 75 14.70 -8.12 -20.66
N GLY A 76 13.88 -8.75 -19.84
CA GLY A 76 14.02 -10.13 -19.40
C GLY A 76 14.91 -10.29 -18.18
N PHE A 77 15.18 -11.55 -17.83
CA PHE A 77 16.06 -11.93 -16.73
C PHE A 77 17.26 -12.69 -17.27
N ILE A 78 18.45 -12.39 -16.73
CA ILE A 78 19.67 -13.12 -17.07
C ILE A 78 19.78 -14.31 -16.12
N VAL A 79 19.88 -15.51 -16.69
CA VAL A 79 20.10 -16.76 -15.96
C VAL A 79 21.38 -17.40 -16.47
N ASN A 80 22.33 -17.62 -15.57
CA ASN A 80 23.56 -18.31 -15.89
C ASN A 80 23.35 -19.82 -15.83
N ILE A 81 23.90 -20.53 -16.82
CA ILE A 81 23.90 -21.98 -16.86
C ILE A 81 25.27 -22.43 -16.37
N VAL A 82 25.31 -23.19 -15.29
CA VAL A 82 26.55 -23.68 -14.67
C VAL A 82 26.50 -25.20 -14.56
N GLN A 83 27.63 -25.86 -14.85
CA GLN A 83 27.75 -27.30 -14.69
C GLN A 83 28.45 -27.60 -13.35
N ARG A 84 27.78 -28.29 -12.43
CA ARG A 84 28.38 -28.81 -11.19
C ARG A 84 28.11 -30.30 -11.07
N ASN A 85 29.14 -31.09 -10.74
CA ASN A 85 29.02 -32.54 -10.54
C ASN A 85 28.33 -33.28 -11.70
N LYS A 86 28.64 -32.90 -12.95
CA LYS A 86 28.00 -33.43 -14.18
C LYS A 86 26.50 -33.13 -14.31
N ILE A 87 25.97 -32.21 -13.52
CA ILE A 87 24.57 -31.74 -13.58
C ILE A 87 24.56 -30.29 -14.05
N ILE A 88 23.62 -29.96 -14.95
CA ILE A 88 23.35 -28.60 -15.38
C ILE A 88 22.48 -27.92 -14.32
N MET A 89 22.92 -26.77 -13.83
CA MET A 89 22.20 -25.95 -12.87
C MET A 89 22.03 -24.52 -13.39
N PHE A 90 21.02 -23.83 -12.86
CA PHE A 90 20.71 -22.45 -13.19
C PHE A 90 21.05 -21.55 -12.00
N GLU A 91 21.80 -20.48 -12.23
CA GLU A 91 22.12 -19.45 -11.25
C GLU A 91 21.64 -18.08 -11.75
N PRO A 92 20.67 -17.42 -11.08
CA PRO A 92 19.93 -17.90 -9.90
C PRO A 92 19.02 -19.10 -10.21
N THR A 93 18.65 -19.86 -9.19
CA THR A 93 17.67 -20.95 -9.35
C THR A 93 16.28 -20.38 -9.63
N PHE A 94 15.42 -21.14 -10.32
CA PHE A 94 14.04 -20.71 -10.58
C PHE A 94 13.24 -20.44 -9.29
N ASN A 95 13.53 -21.18 -8.21
CA ASN A 95 12.93 -20.92 -6.90
C ASN A 95 13.37 -19.55 -6.36
N SER A 96 14.66 -19.22 -6.45
CA SER A 96 15.16 -17.90 -6.05
C SER A 96 14.49 -16.77 -6.85
N PHE A 97 14.29 -16.93 -8.16
CA PHE A 97 13.51 -15.98 -8.96
C PHE A 97 12.09 -15.82 -8.44
N ARG A 98 11.39 -16.94 -8.24
CA ARG A 98 10.02 -16.93 -7.70
C ARG A 98 9.94 -16.18 -6.39
N ASP A 99 10.85 -16.46 -5.45
CA ASP A 99 10.86 -15.84 -4.13
C ASP A 99 11.10 -14.33 -4.21
N VAL A 100 12.01 -13.88 -5.08
CA VAL A 100 12.24 -12.45 -5.32
C VAL A 100 11.01 -11.78 -5.91
N LEU A 101 10.37 -12.39 -6.91
CA LEU A 101 9.14 -11.84 -7.52
C LEU A 101 8.00 -11.77 -6.51
N LEU A 102 7.83 -12.80 -5.67
CA LEU A 102 6.86 -12.82 -4.58
C LEU A 102 7.16 -11.75 -3.52
N GLY A 103 8.42 -11.58 -3.14
CA GLY A 103 8.84 -10.56 -2.17
C GLY A 103 8.49 -9.13 -2.62
N VAL A 104 8.44 -8.87 -3.92
CA VAL A 104 7.97 -7.57 -4.43
C VAL A 104 6.48 -7.36 -4.15
N TYR A 105 5.63 -8.38 -4.30
CA TYR A 105 4.20 -8.29 -3.93
C TYR A 105 4.03 -8.08 -2.42
N ASP A 106 4.77 -8.81 -1.59
CA ASP A 106 4.74 -8.65 -0.13
C ASP A 106 5.15 -7.23 0.29
N THR A 107 6.13 -6.65 -0.40
CA THR A 107 6.57 -5.27 -0.16
C THR A 107 5.45 -4.26 -0.48
N MET A 108 4.70 -4.45 -1.58
CA MET A 108 3.56 -3.58 -1.91
C MET A 108 2.46 -3.63 -0.85
N ILE A 109 2.14 -4.84 -0.38
CA ILE A 109 1.12 -5.06 0.64
C ILE A 109 1.57 -4.43 1.97
N THR A 110 2.82 -4.66 2.38
CA THR A 110 3.39 -4.11 3.61
C THR A 110 3.41 -2.58 3.59
N ALA A 111 3.76 -1.97 2.45
CA ALA A 111 3.79 -0.52 2.29
C ALA A 111 2.41 0.13 2.49
N VAL A 112 1.33 -0.54 2.06
CA VAL A 112 -0.04 -0.05 2.24
C VAL A 112 -0.54 -0.28 3.66
N ASN A 113 -0.16 -1.39 4.30
CA ASN A 113 -0.58 -1.74 5.65
C ASN A 113 0.13 -0.94 6.76
N GLY A 114 1.33 -0.41 6.49
CA GLY A 114 2.14 0.32 7.47
C GLY A 114 1.72 1.77 7.75
N LEU A 115 0.58 2.23 7.21
CA LEU A 115 0.21 3.65 7.27
C LEU A 115 -0.59 4.00 8.52
N PRO A 116 -0.16 5.03 9.29
CA PRO A 116 -0.92 5.51 10.44
C PRO A 116 -2.20 6.23 9.99
N ARG A 117 -3.22 6.23 10.85
CA ARG A 117 -4.44 7.01 10.63
C ARG A 117 -4.12 8.52 10.63
N LEU A 118 -4.89 9.29 9.86
CA LEU A 118 -4.68 10.75 9.76
C LEU A 118 -5.03 11.53 11.04
N GLU A 119 -5.93 11.00 11.86
CA GLU A 119 -6.36 11.64 13.11
C GLU A 119 -5.19 11.87 14.07
N THR A 120 -4.21 10.95 14.06
CA THR A 120 -2.99 11.01 14.87
C THR A 120 -2.07 12.20 14.50
N LYS A 121 -2.22 12.78 13.31
CA LYS A 121 -1.46 13.97 12.88
C LYS A 121 -2.17 15.29 13.18
N LEU A 122 -3.50 15.29 13.28
CA LEU A 122 -4.29 16.51 13.47
C LEU A 122 -4.62 16.79 14.93
N TYR A 123 -4.71 15.75 15.76
CA TYR A 123 -4.93 15.91 17.20
C TYR A 123 -3.86 15.13 17.96
N MET A 124 -2.75 15.81 18.27
CA MET A 124 -1.73 15.27 19.17
C MET A 124 -2.25 15.10 20.62
N GLU A 125 -3.43 15.61 20.93
CA GLU A 125 -4.06 15.60 22.26
C GLU A 125 -5.10 14.49 22.48
N PHE A 126 -5.42 13.66 21.48
CA PHE A 126 -6.22 12.45 21.74
C PHE A 126 -5.33 11.37 22.36
N ASP A 127 -5.22 11.41 23.68
CA ASP A 127 -4.74 10.27 24.46
C ASP A 127 -5.83 9.20 24.45
N THR A 128 -5.77 8.27 23.50
CA THR A 128 -6.61 7.07 23.53
C THR A 128 -5.75 5.87 23.18
N GLY A 129 -5.36 5.14 24.22
CA GLY A 129 -4.62 3.88 24.22
C GLY A 129 -5.28 2.70 23.50
N ASP A 130 -6.22 2.95 22.59
CA ASP A 130 -6.69 1.97 21.63
C ASP A 130 -6.01 2.26 20.29
N VAL A 131 -4.93 1.54 20.01
CA VAL A 131 -4.27 1.50 18.71
C VAL A 131 -5.30 0.98 17.70
N LEU A 132 -6.08 1.90 17.11
CA LEU A 132 -7.07 1.64 16.09
C LEU A 132 -6.35 1.28 14.78
N LYS A 133 -5.90 0.03 14.72
CA LYS A 133 -5.34 -0.59 13.52
C LYS A 133 -6.31 -0.34 12.37
N VAL A 134 -5.79 0.16 11.25
CA VAL A 134 -6.56 0.22 10.01
C VAL A 134 -7.01 -1.21 9.70
N LYS A 135 -8.30 -1.49 9.88
CA LYS A 135 -8.89 -2.78 9.46
C LYS A 135 -9.06 -2.72 7.95
N TYR A 136 -8.01 -3.07 7.23
CA TYR A 136 -8.16 -3.41 5.82
C TYR A 136 -9.03 -4.67 5.76
N HIS A 137 -10.09 -4.64 4.95
CA HIS A 137 -10.77 -5.88 4.60
C HIS A 137 -9.77 -6.79 3.90
N VAL A 138 -9.28 -7.81 4.61
CA VAL A 138 -8.47 -8.92 4.09
C VAL A 138 -9.37 -9.81 3.24
N ASN A 139 -9.83 -9.29 2.10
CA ASN A 139 -10.53 -10.04 1.06
C ASN A 139 -10.12 -9.49 -0.32
N ILE A 140 -8.84 -9.18 -0.48
CA ILE A 140 -8.28 -8.69 -1.76
C ILE A 140 -8.11 -9.86 -2.76
N ILE A 141 -8.30 -11.12 -2.32
CA ILE A 141 -8.15 -12.34 -3.15
C ILE A 141 -9.40 -13.23 -3.05
N GLN A 142 -10.59 -12.68 -3.33
CA GLN A 142 -11.83 -13.48 -3.49
C GLN A 142 -12.59 -13.14 -4.79
N ARG A 143 -11.95 -12.45 -5.73
CA ARG A 143 -12.47 -12.26 -7.10
C ARG A 143 -11.41 -12.68 -8.11
N GLY A 144 -11.12 -13.98 -8.10
CA GLY A 144 -10.58 -14.71 -9.23
C GLY A 144 -11.68 -15.64 -9.73
#